data_AF-A0AAE8SC05-F1
#
_entry.id   AF-A0AAE8SC05-F1
#
_cell.length_a   1.000
_cell.length_b   1.000
_cell.length_c   1.000
_cell.angle_alpha   90.00
_cell.angle_beta   90.00
_cell.angle_gamma   90.00
#
_symmetry.space_group_name_H-M   'P 1'
#
loop_
_entity.id
_entity.type
_entity.pdbx_description
1 polymer ?
#
loop_
_entity_poly.entity_id
_entity_poly.type
_entity_poly.pdbx_seq_one_letter_code
_entity_poly.pdbx_strand_id
1 'polypeptide(L)'
;MAHATSGLDSSSTRSGGGSMDPQPSAATRAPAQSSLMTLTASSSSNYASSVSSGSQNQTGGIPGTPVSRRSGGWERQTLSPAAVARVRVDDDEHSFEQPTSSRSKESSRENLDDSSDSSAEYMGNYKLLEKNFTKAKPNTASRSKRFFQSFVKKFTKSSIRYGLVPNNQQEQDRNVIQHTVIVYVFEGHLHLSPITSRPKRVLDVGTGPGTWALEFAQKHPHCSVLGVDIEPVKPSYSRPNCSFMTMDITHDWDFADGGNFDFIHVRQLGDIPDKKALIQSTFDNLKPGGWVEFTEWIAHLHSPNHSLKGTALRRWNDFLEQGMRNLGTTIKYPNQFKPFLQEVGYERIIETRHGAPTNACYPGKKLQRIGHLMTQNWLLILEPLSIPVFTAGLGWTPEQVKLFLNDVRTEIANTQYHSFMTL
;
A
#
# COMPACT_ATOMS: atom_id res chain seq x y z
N MET A 1 67.47 -3.88 -29.27
CA MET A 1 68.03 -4.46 -28.03
C MET A 1 66.90 -5.33 -27.45
N ALA A 2 66.86 -6.66 -27.57
CA ALA A 2 67.82 -7.69 -27.13
C ALA A 2 67.94 -7.72 -25.58
N HIS A 3 67.72 -8.80 -24.80
CA HIS A 3 67.38 -10.24 -25.02
C HIS A 3 66.27 -10.67 -24.01
N ALA A 4 65.48 -11.77 -24.09
CA ALA A 4 65.37 -12.99 -24.93
C ALA A 4 66.14 -14.28 -24.50
N THR A 5 65.51 -15.19 -23.72
CA THR A 5 65.71 -16.68 -23.53
C THR A 5 64.91 -17.15 -22.28
N SER A 6 63.90 -18.05 -22.31
CA SER A 6 63.87 -19.56 -22.43
C SER A 6 64.35 -20.33 -21.17
N GLY A 7 63.79 -21.46 -20.71
CA GLY A 7 62.70 -22.37 -21.17
C GLY A 7 62.02 -23.10 -19.98
N LEU A 8 61.01 -23.96 -20.16
CA LEU A 8 61.09 -25.44 -20.33
C LEU A 8 61.65 -26.19 -19.07
N ASP A 9 61.14 -27.33 -18.59
CA ASP A 9 60.17 -28.30 -19.16
C ASP A 9 59.56 -29.28 -18.10
N SER A 10 58.50 -30.02 -18.51
CA SER A 10 58.13 -31.40 -18.10
C SER A 10 57.73 -31.72 -16.62
N SER A 11 56.55 -32.31 -16.33
CA SER A 11 56.14 -33.74 -16.41
C SER A 11 56.56 -34.58 -15.16
N SER A 12 55.91 -35.66 -14.70
CA SER A 12 54.71 -36.40 -15.14
C SER A 12 54.27 -37.46 -14.09
N THR A 13 52.96 -37.78 -14.01
CA THR A 13 52.38 -39.14 -13.69
C THR A 13 52.67 -39.80 -12.30
N ARG A 14 52.00 -40.84 -11.76
CA ARG A 14 50.81 -41.68 -12.09
C ARG A 14 50.32 -42.39 -10.79
N SER A 15 49.03 -42.38 -10.42
CA SER A 15 48.00 -43.45 -10.56
C SER A 15 47.94 -44.62 -9.56
N GLY A 16 46.71 -44.98 -9.17
CA GLY A 16 46.29 -46.31 -8.67
C GLY A 16 45.85 -46.32 -7.18
N GLY A 17 44.75 -46.97 -6.76
CA GLY A 17 43.69 -47.67 -7.51
C GLY A 17 43.13 -48.89 -6.75
N GLY A 18 41.80 -49.00 -6.60
CA GLY A 18 41.06 -50.14 -6.00
C GLY A 18 40.71 -49.94 -4.51
N SER A 19 39.50 -50.09 -3.96
CA SER A 19 38.26 -50.86 -4.22
C SER A 19 38.15 -52.22 -3.50
N MET A 20 37.33 -52.30 -2.44
CA MET A 20 36.24 -53.29 -2.20
C MET A 20 35.77 -53.33 -0.73
N ASP A 21 34.45 -53.32 -0.53
CA ASP A 21 33.68 -53.63 0.69
C ASP A 21 33.79 -55.14 1.08
N PRO A 22 33.56 -55.60 2.35
CA PRO A 22 32.23 -55.53 3.02
C PRO A 22 32.14 -55.46 4.57
N GLN A 23 30.91 -55.22 5.05
CA GLN A 23 30.37 -55.42 6.42
C GLN A 23 30.39 -56.91 6.89
N PRO A 24 30.13 -57.32 8.20
CA PRO A 24 29.03 -56.86 9.08
C PRO A 24 29.18 -56.99 10.65
N SER A 25 28.03 -57.01 11.36
CA SER A 25 27.73 -57.27 12.81
C SER A 25 27.68 -56.03 13.74
N ALA A 26 26.62 -55.69 14.50
CA ALA A 26 25.59 -56.41 15.28
C ALA A 26 26.12 -56.97 16.63
N ALA A 27 25.46 -56.87 17.80
CA ALA A 27 24.06 -56.57 18.18
C ALA A 27 24.01 -55.87 19.59
N THR A 28 22.92 -55.64 20.37
CA THR A 28 21.55 -56.21 20.41
C THR A 28 20.56 -55.34 21.22
N ARG A 29 19.26 -55.42 20.87
CA ARG A 29 18.02 -55.38 21.73
C ARG A 29 17.53 -54.10 22.46
N ALA A 30 16.33 -53.67 22.02
CA ALA A 30 15.22 -53.08 22.81
C ALA A 30 14.40 -54.23 23.50
N PRO A 31 13.11 -54.11 23.97
CA PRO A 31 12.17 -52.96 24.02
C PRO A 31 11.24 -52.84 25.29
N ALA A 32 10.42 -51.77 25.34
CA ALA A 32 9.03 -51.71 25.89
C ALA A 32 8.42 -50.35 25.45
N GLN A 33 7.25 -50.23 24.81
CA GLN A 33 5.87 -50.38 25.33
C GLN A 33 5.56 -49.50 26.57
N SER A 34 4.39 -48.86 26.73
CA SER A 34 3.28 -48.45 25.84
C SER A 34 2.26 -47.69 26.69
N SER A 35 1.56 -46.67 26.18
CA SER A 35 0.10 -46.55 26.41
C SER A 35 -0.54 -45.44 25.57
N LEU A 36 -1.60 -45.79 24.84
CA LEU A 36 -2.73 -44.86 24.66
C LEU A 36 -3.46 -44.76 26.01
N MET A 37 -4.10 -43.61 26.27
CA MET A 37 -5.42 -43.64 26.91
C MET A 37 -6.31 -42.57 26.29
N THR A 38 -7.29 -43.04 25.53
CA THR A 38 -8.52 -42.32 25.21
C THR A 38 -9.60 -42.78 26.19
N LEU A 39 -10.07 -41.90 27.06
CA LEU A 39 -11.26 -42.07 27.90
C LEU A 39 -11.78 -40.67 28.23
N THR A 40 -13.06 -40.31 28.24
CA THR A 40 -14.35 -40.81 27.72
C THR A 40 -15.36 -39.77 28.19
N ALA A 41 -16.45 -39.53 27.46
CA ALA A 41 -17.53 -38.71 28.00
C ALA A 41 -18.23 -39.41 29.19
N SER A 42 -18.59 -38.65 30.22
CA SER A 42 -19.54 -39.07 31.24
C SER A 42 -20.84 -38.28 31.09
N SER A 43 -21.88 -38.94 30.63
CA SER A 43 -23.24 -38.43 30.66
C SER A 43 -23.78 -38.43 32.10
N SER A 44 -24.61 -37.44 32.42
CA SER A 44 -25.69 -37.63 33.41
C SER A 44 -26.93 -36.94 32.87
N SER A 45 -28.02 -37.69 32.81
CA SER A 45 -29.29 -37.30 32.21
C SER A 45 -30.37 -37.09 33.28
N ASN A 46 -31.56 -36.69 32.83
CA ASN A 46 -32.83 -36.68 33.55
C ASN A 46 -33.06 -35.48 34.49
N TYR A 47 -33.97 -34.58 34.08
CA TYR A 47 -35.38 -34.80 34.43
C TYR A 47 -36.31 -34.23 33.37
N ALA A 48 -37.53 -34.77 33.28
CA ALA A 48 -38.49 -34.49 32.22
C ALA A 48 -39.81 -33.88 32.75
N SER A 49 -40.51 -33.17 31.86
CA SER A 49 -41.98 -33.09 31.73
C SER A 49 -42.87 -32.92 32.97
N SER A 50 -43.66 -31.84 33.01
CA SER A 50 -45.13 -31.80 32.83
C SER A 50 -45.67 -30.39 33.17
N VAL A 51 -46.38 -29.68 32.27
CA VAL A 51 -47.81 -29.75 31.87
C VAL A 51 -48.80 -29.14 32.90
N SER A 52 -49.70 -28.30 32.34
CA SER A 52 -50.98 -27.75 32.87
C SER A 52 -50.97 -26.28 33.33
N SER A 53 -52.08 -25.52 33.25
CA SER A 53 -53.20 -25.48 32.27
C SER A 53 -54.13 -24.29 32.61
N GLY A 54 -54.75 -23.66 31.61
CA GLY A 54 -55.89 -22.73 31.79
C GLY A 54 -55.51 -21.29 32.20
N SER A 55 -56.32 -20.26 31.92
CA SER A 55 -57.57 -20.22 31.12
C SER A 55 -57.94 -18.78 30.71
N GLN A 56 -58.48 -18.63 29.48
CA GLN A 56 -59.58 -17.73 29.03
C GLN A 56 -59.82 -16.39 29.77
N ASN A 57 -59.87 -15.22 29.11
CA ASN A 57 -60.94 -14.73 28.19
C ASN A 57 -60.49 -13.41 27.49
N GLN A 58 -60.79 -13.14 26.20
CA GLN A 58 -62.02 -12.54 25.61
C GLN A 58 -62.35 -11.11 26.14
N THR A 59 -62.72 -10.07 25.36
CA THR A 59 -63.11 -9.93 23.93
C THR A 59 -63.23 -8.46 23.48
N GLY A 60 -63.11 -8.15 22.17
CA GLY A 60 -63.62 -6.94 21.47
C GLY A 60 -62.85 -5.61 21.68
N GLY A 61 -62.91 -4.58 20.82
CA GLY A 61 -63.57 -4.36 19.53
C GLY A 61 -63.20 -2.96 18.94
N ILE A 62 -63.26 -2.78 17.61
CA ILE A 62 -62.81 -1.61 16.80
C ILE A 62 -64.04 -0.71 16.41
N PRO A 63 -63.99 0.58 15.92
CA PRO A 63 -62.88 1.49 15.55
C PRO A 63 -62.91 2.94 16.14
N GLY A 64 -61.83 3.71 15.90
CA GLY A 64 -61.86 5.19 15.91
C GLY A 64 -60.49 5.87 15.64
N THR A 65 -60.35 6.57 14.52
CA THR A 65 -59.26 7.54 14.20
C THR A 65 -59.72 8.97 14.56
N PRO A 66 -58.84 10.00 14.76
CA PRO A 66 -57.57 10.22 14.05
C PRO A 66 -56.34 10.82 14.79
N VAL A 67 -55.17 10.63 14.17
CA VAL A 67 -53.97 11.53 14.11
C VAL A 67 -53.31 12.01 15.41
N SER A 68 -52.06 11.56 15.66
CA SER A 68 -50.88 12.46 15.65
C SER A 68 -49.55 11.68 15.55
N ARG A 69 -48.46 12.38 15.18
CA ARG A 69 -47.13 11.81 14.89
C ARG A 69 -46.35 11.40 16.14
N ARG A 70 -45.65 10.26 16.07
CA ARG A 70 -44.19 10.15 16.31
C ARG A 70 -43.70 8.72 15.97
N SER A 71 -42.85 8.61 14.94
CA SER A 71 -42.19 7.36 14.56
C SER A 71 -40.86 7.20 15.27
N GLY A 72 -40.70 6.14 16.06
CA GLY A 72 -39.44 5.73 16.66
C GLY A 72 -38.90 4.44 16.03
N GLY A 73 -37.57 4.28 16.05
CA GLY A 73 -36.88 3.00 16.13
C GLY A 73 -37.07 1.97 15.02
N TRP A 74 -36.18 2.01 14.01
CA TRP A 74 -35.70 0.78 13.37
C TRP A 74 -34.18 0.78 13.39
N GLU A 75 -33.60 0.04 14.33
CA GLU A 75 -32.19 -0.29 14.29
C GLU A 75 -31.92 -1.25 13.12
N ARG A 76 -30.91 -0.94 12.31
CA ARG A 76 -30.29 -1.93 11.42
C ARG A 76 -28.78 -1.67 11.43
N GLN A 77 -28.04 -2.62 11.99
CA GLN A 77 -26.60 -2.51 12.17
C GLN A 77 -25.88 -2.36 10.81
N THR A 78 -25.35 -1.16 10.54
CA THR A 78 -24.40 -0.92 9.46
C THR A 78 -23.08 -0.48 10.09
N LEU A 79 -22.07 -1.35 10.05
CA LEU A 79 -20.75 -1.06 10.60
C LEU A 79 -20.09 0.07 9.78
N SER A 80 -19.86 1.21 10.44
CA SER A 80 -19.07 2.32 9.90
C SER A 80 -17.61 1.90 9.70
N PRO A 81 -16.88 2.42 8.69
CA PRO A 81 -15.44 2.20 8.55
C PRO A 81 -14.62 2.54 9.79
N ALA A 82 -15.13 3.42 10.67
CA ALA A 82 -14.52 3.72 11.97
C ALA A 82 -14.42 2.51 12.92
N ALA A 83 -15.26 1.48 12.76
CA ALA A 83 -15.21 0.27 13.57
C ALA A 83 -14.04 -0.66 13.18
N VAL A 84 -13.55 -0.59 11.94
CA VAL A 84 -12.39 -1.39 11.48
C VAL A 84 -11.07 -0.81 12.01
N ALA A 85 -11.08 0.46 12.45
CA ALA A 85 -9.91 1.15 13.00
C ALA A 85 -9.64 0.86 14.50
N ARG A 86 -10.37 -0.09 15.12
CA ARG A 86 -10.21 -0.46 16.55
C ARG A 86 -10.23 -1.96 16.76
N VAL A 87 -9.13 -2.62 16.37
CA VAL A 87 -8.66 -3.83 17.05
C VAL A 87 -7.32 -3.49 17.66
N ARG A 88 -7.36 -2.99 18.91
CA ARG A 88 -6.22 -3.05 19.82
C ARG A 88 -6.52 -4.18 20.80
N VAL A 89 -5.51 -4.97 21.10
CA VAL A 89 -5.53 -5.87 22.25
C VAL A 89 -5.13 -5.01 23.44
N ASP A 90 -6.02 -4.87 24.41
CA ASP A 90 -5.69 -4.28 25.69
C ASP A 90 -5.03 -5.35 26.56
N ASP A 91 -3.96 -4.96 27.28
CA ASP A 91 -3.75 -5.24 28.70
C ASP A 91 -2.39 -4.65 29.12
N ASP A 92 -2.44 -3.57 29.92
CA ASP A 92 -1.76 -3.45 31.22
C ASP A 92 -1.88 -2.00 31.74
N GLU A 93 -2.55 -1.85 32.88
CA GLU A 93 -2.65 -0.57 33.60
C GLU A 93 -1.35 -0.27 34.34
N HIS A 94 -0.90 0.99 34.37
CA HIS A 94 -0.32 1.58 35.58
C HIS A 94 -0.53 3.10 35.64
N SER A 95 -1.15 3.54 36.74
CA SER A 95 -1.41 4.94 37.10
C SER A 95 -0.18 5.67 37.64
N PHE A 96 -0.07 6.98 37.44
CA PHE A 96 0.29 7.93 38.51
C PHE A 96 -0.05 9.39 38.13
N GLU A 97 -0.10 10.27 39.14
CA GLU A 97 -0.84 11.53 39.17
C GLU A 97 -0.11 12.76 38.59
N GLN A 98 -0.87 13.85 38.36
CA GLN A 98 -0.33 15.20 38.16
C GLN A 98 0.06 15.86 39.48
N PRO A 99 0.83 16.97 39.44
CA PRO A 99 0.22 18.20 39.97
C PRO A 99 0.35 19.45 39.08
N THR A 100 -0.49 20.42 39.44
CA THR A 100 -0.77 21.69 38.75
C THR A 100 0.25 22.82 38.99
N SER A 101 0.37 23.77 38.06
CA SER A 101 0.52 25.20 38.41
C SER A 101 -0.02 26.14 37.31
N SER A 102 -0.18 27.42 37.62
CA SER A 102 -1.15 28.34 36.99
C SER A 102 -0.58 29.68 36.49
N ARG A 103 -1.37 30.38 35.65
CA ARG A 103 -1.29 31.82 35.28
C ARG A 103 -0.12 32.21 34.34
N SER A 104 -0.24 33.24 33.48
CA SER A 104 -1.34 34.20 33.23
C SER A 104 -1.16 34.99 31.92
N LYS A 105 -2.30 35.38 31.28
CA LYS A 105 -2.55 36.61 30.48
C LYS A 105 -1.72 36.86 29.21
N GLU A 106 -2.14 37.66 28.21
CA GLU A 106 -3.43 38.20 27.71
C GLU A 106 -3.13 39.03 26.43
N SER A 107 -4.14 39.37 25.59
CA SER A 107 -4.01 40.17 24.34
C SER A 107 -3.33 39.46 23.14
N SER A 108 -3.73 39.64 21.88
CA SER A 108 -4.66 40.61 21.26
C SER A 108 -5.63 39.93 20.28
N ARG A 109 -6.81 40.52 20.07
CA ARG A 109 -7.69 40.20 18.92
C ARG A 109 -7.31 41.10 17.75
N GLU A 110 -7.27 40.56 16.53
CA GLU A 110 -7.61 41.32 15.32
C GLU A 110 -8.57 40.48 14.48
N ASN A 111 -9.63 41.12 13.99
CA ASN A 111 -10.61 40.53 13.09
C ASN A 111 -10.19 40.85 11.65
N LEU A 112 -10.26 39.88 10.75
CA LEU A 112 -10.39 40.13 9.32
C LEU A 112 -11.52 39.24 8.79
N ASP A 113 -12.66 39.87 8.56
CA ASP A 113 -13.73 39.32 7.74
C ASP A 113 -13.42 39.54 6.24
N ASP A 114 -14.19 38.82 5.42
CA ASP A 114 -14.47 39.05 4.01
C ASP A 114 -13.38 38.66 2.97
N SER A 115 -13.65 37.53 2.30
CA SER A 115 -13.93 37.56 0.86
C SER A 115 -14.46 36.20 0.40
N SER A 116 -15.70 36.17 -0.08
CA SER A 116 -16.14 35.15 -1.03
C SER A 116 -15.94 35.65 -2.45
N ASP A 117 -15.29 34.88 -3.33
CA ASP A 117 -15.78 34.81 -4.71
C ASP A 117 -15.40 33.53 -5.47
N SER A 118 -16.30 33.22 -6.42
CA SER A 118 -16.17 32.52 -7.69
C SER A 118 -15.31 31.24 -7.81
N SER A 119 -16.03 30.14 -8.03
CA SER A 119 -15.54 29.00 -8.80
C SER A 119 -16.16 29.02 -10.21
N ALA A 120 -15.43 29.50 -11.23
CA ALA A 120 -15.69 29.18 -12.64
C ALA A 120 -14.61 29.74 -13.58
N GLU A 121 -13.71 28.89 -14.11
CA GLU A 121 -13.18 28.96 -15.50
C GLU A 121 -12.09 27.90 -15.75
N TYR A 122 -12.46 26.67 -16.15
CA TYR A 122 -11.60 25.84 -17.03
C TYR A 122 -12.35 24.68 -17.72
N MET A 123 -13.43 24.96 -18.46
CA MET A 123 -14.08 23.96 -19.33
C MET A 123 -14.50 24.60 -20.67
N GLY A 124 -13.54 24.72 -21.60
CA GLY A 124 -13.73 25.33 -22.91
C GLY A 124 -13.23 24.48 -24.08
N ASN A 125 -14.15 24.05 -24.93
CA ASN A 125 -13.95 23.57 -26.31
C ASN A 125 -13.16 22.27 -26.55
N TYR A 126 -13.89 21.15 -26.68
CA TYR A 126 -13.57 20.10 -27.65
C TYR A 126 -14.77 19.88 -28.59
N LYS A 127 -14.57 20.04 -29.89
CA LYS A 127 -15.59 19.76 -30.92
C LYS A 127 -15.47 18.32 -31.43
N LEU A 128 -16.63 17.70 -31.59
CA LEU A 128 -16.82 16.33 -32.08
C LEU A 128 -16.41 16.17 -33.55
N LEU A 129 -15.67 15.11 -33.87
CA LEU A 129 -15.55 14.56 -35.22
C LEU A 129 -15.58 13.03 -35.16
N GLU A 130 -16.74 12.45 -35.46
CA GLU A 130 -16.89 11.01 -35.66
C GLU A 130 -16.46 10.61 -37.08
N LYS A 131 -15.81 9.45 -37.24
CA LYS A 131 -15.97 8.62 -38.44
C LYS A 131 -15.60 7.15 -38.19
N ASN A 132 -16.45 6.27 -38.72
CA ASN A 132 -16.47 4.82 -38.49
C ASN A 132 -15.28 4.08 -39.12
N PHE A 133 -14.78 3.03 -38.46
CA PHE A 133 -14.07 1.93 -39.13
C PHE A 133 -14.40 0.55 -38.56
N THR A 134 -14.26 -0.47 -39.41
CA THR A 134 -14.90 -1.78 -39.32
C THR A 134 -13.99 -2.91 -38.78
N LYS A 135 -14.61 -4.02 -38.38
CA LYS A 135 -13.97 -5.21 -37.76
C LYS A 135 -12.84 -5.83 -38.61
N ALA A 136 -11.76 -6.27 -37.96
CA ALA A 136 -10.70 -7.11 -38.54
C ALA A 136 -10.66 -8.52 -37.88
N LYS A 137 -10.15 -9.52 -38.64
CA LYS A 137 -10.21 -10.97 -38.33
C LYS A 137 -8.99 -11.52 -37.55
N PRO A 138 -9.08 -12.73 -36.96
CA PRO A 138 -8.16 -13.17 -35.90
C PRO A 138 -6.99 -14.04 -36.41
N ASN A 139 -5.85 -13.43 -36.72
CA ASN A 139 -4.59 -14.16 -36.96
C ASN A 139 -3.33 -13.48 -36.37
N THR A 140 -3.52 -12.55 -35.44
CA THR A 140 -2.49 -11.63 -34.93
C THR A 140 -1.77 -12.11 -33.66
N ALA A 141 -2.33 -13.07 -32.92
CA ALA A 141 -1.97 -13.40 -31.53
C ALA A 141 -0.49 -13.80 -31.29
N SER A 142 0.17 -14.49 -32.23
CA SER A 142 1.58 -14.91 -32.07
C SER A 142 2.57 -13.78 -32.38
N ARG A 143 2.23 -12.91 -33.35
CA ARG A 143 3.04 -11.74 -33.72
C ARG A 143 2.86 -10.61 -32.70
N SER A 144 1.64 -10.43 -32.17
CA SER A 144 1.37 -9.49 -31.07
C SER A 144 2.12 -9.87 -29.80
N LYS A 145 2.20 -11.15 -29.40
CA LYS A 145 2.93 -11.55 -28.17
C LYS A 145 4.44 -11.21 -28.22
N ARG A 146 5.10 -11.40 -29.36
CA ARG A 146 6.52 -11.00 -29.55
C ARG A 146 6.70 -9.49 -29.67
N PHE A 147 5.80 -8.79 -30.36
CA PHE A 147 5.82 -7.33 -30.42
C PHE A 147 5.56 -6.71 -29.05
N PHE A 148 4.64 -7.27 -28.27
CA PHE A 148 4.31 -6.92 -26.89
C PHE A 148 5.49 -7.15 -25.95
N GLN A 149 6.14 -8.32 -25.98
CA GLN A 149 7.36 -8.55 -25.20
C GLN A 149 8.48 -7.57 -25.57
N SER A 150 8.63 -7.21 -26.86
CA SER A 150 9.59 -6.19 -27.31
C SER A 150 9.19 -4.78 -26.89
N PHE A 151 7.90 -4.45 -26.88
CA PHE A 151 7.36 -3.15 -26.50
C PHE A 151 7.43 -2.92 -24.99
N VAL A 152 6.99 -3.90 -24.18
CA VAL A 152 7.18 -3.91 -22.72
C VAL A 152 8.67 -3.80 -22.42
N LYS A 153 9.53 -4.63 -23.04
CA LYS A 153 10.98 -4.56 -22.86
C LYS A 153 11.62 -3.26 -23.37
N LYS A 154 10.93 -2.50 -24.23
CA LYS A 154 11.35 -1.15 -24.68
C LYS A 154 10.88 -0.06 -23.71
N PHE A 155 9.68 -0.17 -23.15
CA PHE A 155 9.25 0.70 -22.05
C PHE A 155 10.15 0.51 -20.83
N THR A 156 10.32 -0.73 -20.36
CA THR A 156 11.19 -1.07 -19.21
C THR A 156 12.70 -0.93 -19.49
N LYS A 157 13.12 -0.62 -20.72
CA LYS A 157 14.51 -0.19 -21.03
C LYS A 157 14.64 1.31 -21.29
N SER A 158 13.53 2.02 -21.52
CA SER A 158 13.54 3.45 -21.88
C SER A 158 13.18 4.34 -20.70
N SER A 159 12.55 3.80 -19.66
CA SER A 159 12.42 4.44 -18.35
C SER A 159 13.22 3.64 -17.33
N ILE A 160 14.23 4.28 -16.76
CA ILE A 160 15.01 3.75 -15.62
C ILE A 160 14.08 3.62 -14.38
N ARG A 161 12.97 4.35 -14.36
CA ARG A 161 11.94 4.36 -13.30
C ARG A 161 11.11 3.07 -13.24
N TYR A 162 10.91 2.54 -12.03
CA TYR A 162 9.87 1.55 -11.75
C TYR A 162 8.49 2.21 -11.68
N GLY A 163 7.46 1.50 -12.12
CA GLY A 163 6.12 2.06 -12.27
C GLY A 163 5.87 2.64 -13.66
N LEU A 164 4.60 2.96 -13.92
CA LEU A 164 4.09 3.21 -15.27
C LEU A 164 3.93 4.70 -15.60
N VAL A 165 4.34 5.58 -14.68
CA VAL A 165 4.01 7.01 -14.67
C VAL A 165 5.27 7.85 -14.89
N PRO A 166 5.27 8.85 -15.77
CA PRO A 166 6.44 9.72 -15.99
C PRO A 166 6.68 10.67 -14.80
N ASN A 167 7.94 10.90 -14.42
CA ASN A 167 8.30 11.87 -13.38
C ASN A 167 8.39 13.29 -13.94
N ASN A 168 7.23 13.92 -14.12
CA ASN A 168 7.11 15.33 -14.50
C ASN A 168 6.65 16.17 -13.30
N GLN A 169 6.58 17.50 -13.47
CA GLN A 169 6.15 18.40 -12.39
C GLN A 169 4.78 18.02 -11.82
N GLN A 170 3.82 17.63 -12.67
CA GLN A 170 2.48 17.22 -12.26
C GLN A 170 2.50 15.99 -11.33
N GLU A 171 3.38 15.04 -11.60
CA GLU A 171 3.60 13.86 -10.75
C GLU A 171 4.29 14.21 -9.43
N GLN A 172 5.23 15.16 -9.43
CA GLN A 172 5.87 15.65 -8.20
C GLN A 172 4.88 16.41 -7.31
N ASP A 173 4.04 17.26 -7.89
CA ASP A 173 2.95 17.96 -7.19
C ASP A 173 1.95 16.95 -6.60
N ARG A 174 1.62 15.89 -7.37
CA ARG A 174 0.78 14.79 -6.90
C ARG A 174 1.41 14.03 -5.74
N ASN A 175 2.73 13.81 -5.75
CA ASN A 175 3.44 13.16 -4.64
C ASN A 175 3.39 13.99 -3.35
N VAL A 176 3.39 15.32 -3.44
CA VAL A 176 3.16 16.21 -2.28
C VAL A 176 1.72 16.08 -1.74
N ILE A 177 0.73 15.96 -2.62
CA ILE A 177 -0.67 15.66 -2.22
C ILE A 177 -0.74 14.30 -1.50
N GLN A 178 -0.11 13.25 -2.04
CA GLN A 178 -0.08 11.93 -1.41
C GLN A 178 0.63 11.94 -0.06
N HIS A 179 1.79 12.58 0.04
CA HIS A 179 2.49 12.76 1.32
C HIS A 179 1.55 13.41 2.36
N THR A 180 0.84 14.48 1.97
CA THR A 180 -0.13 15.18 2.83
C THR A 180 -1.27 14.26 3.26
N VAL A 181 -1.85 13.47 2.34
CA VAL A 181 -2.91 12.51 2.67
C VAL A 181 -2.42 11.46 3.67
N ILE A 182 -1.24 10.87 3.44
CA ILE A 182 -0.69 9.81 4.31
C ILE A 182 -0.44 10.36 5.73
N VAL A 183 0.11 11.57 5.85
CA VAL A 183 0.29 12.24 7.16
C VAL A 183 -1.06 12.52 7.84
N TYR A 184 -2.11 12.87 7.10
CA TYR A 184 -3.47 12.99 7.68
C TYR A 184 -4.05 11.64 8.13
N VAL A 185 -3.80 10.56 7.40
CA VAL A 185 -4.20 9.20 7.78
C VAL A 185 -3.49 8.79 9.07
N PHE A 186 -2.17 9.00 9.15
CA PHE A 186 -1.30 8.74 10.31
C PHE A 186 -1.37 9.81 11.41
N GLU A 187 -2.36 10.70 11.38
CA GLU A 187 -2.65 11.68 12.46
C GLU A 187 -1.49 12.65 12.78
N GLY A 188 -0.68 13.00 11.78
CA GLY A 188 0.48 13.90 11.91
C GLY A 188 1.83 13.21 12.06
N HIS A 189 1.84 11.88 12.19
CA HIS A 189 3.08 11.09 12.25
C HIS A 189 3.65 10.86 10.85
N LEU A 190 4.99 10.86 10.75
CA LEU A 190 5.72 10.60 9.50
C LEU A 190 5.94 9.11 9.24
N HIS A 191 5.88 8.29 10.27
CA HIS A 191 6.05 6.83 10.26
C HIS A 191 5.18 6.24 11.39
N LEU A 192 4.89 4.95 11.32
CA LEU A 192 4.20 4.21 12.39
C LEU A 192 5.14 3.27 13.15
N SER A 193 6.31 2.97 12.60
CA SER A 193 7.33 2.10 13.19
C SER A 193 7.81 2.64 14.53
N PRO A 194 7.93 1.80 15.58
CA PRO A 194 8.41 2.20 16.90
C PRO A 194 9.95 2.26 16.91
N ILE A 195 10.48 3.20 16.13
CA ILE A 195 11.91 3.50 16.05
C ILE A 195 12.41 4.10 17.37
N THR A 196 13.73 4.09 17.58
CA THR A 196 14.34 4.77 18.73
C THR A 196 13.97 6.25 18.72
N SER A 197 13.78 6.86 19.89
CA SER A 197 13.46 8.31 20.01
C SER A 197 14.55 9.25 19.51
N ARG A 198 15.76 8.71 19.20
CA ARG A 198 16.92 9.47 18.71
C ARG A 198 17.71 8.72 17.62
N PRO A 199 17.11 8.49 16.43
CA PRO A 199 17.82 7.81 15.34
C PRO A 199 19.05 8.63 14.92
N LYS A 200 20.07 7.96 14.40
CA LYS A 200 21.33 8.59 13.97
C LYS A 200 21.46 8.64 12.46
N ARG A 201 20.98 7.61 11.77
CA ARG A 201 21.06 7.47 10.32
C ARG A 201 19.76 6.86 9.77
N VAL A 202 19.11 7.57 8.85
CA VAL A 202 17.85 7.17 8.21
C VAL A 202 18.00 7.17 6.69
N LEU A 203 17.42 6.17 6.04
CA LEU A 203 17.31 6.07 4.59
C LEU A 203 15.85 6.28 4.16
N ASP A 204 15.60 7.12 3.17
CA ASP A 204 14.30 7.29 2.50
C ASP A 204 14.42 6.78 1.06
N VAL A 205 13.81 5.63 0.77
CA VAL A 205 13.97 4.86 -0.47
C VAL A 205 12.83 5.19 -1.44
N GLY A 206 13.18 5.71 -2.62
CA GLY A 206 12.20 6.29 -3.56
C GLY A 206 11.70 7.63 -3.05
N THR A 207 12.62 8.48 -2.55
CA THR A 207 12.29 9.74 -1.88
C THR A 207 11.55 10.75 -2.79
N GLY A 208 11.59 10.57 -4.10
CA GLY A 208 10.92 11.42 -5.09
C GLY A 208 11.39 12.87 -4.99
N PRO A 209 10.50 13.85 -4.72
CA PRO A 209 10.88 15.24 -4.52
C PRO A 209 11.59 15.53 -3.19
N GLY A 210 11.83 14.52 -2.33
CA GLY A 210 12.55 14.68 -1.05
C GLY A 210 11.69 15.19 0.11
N THR A 211 10.37 15.34 -0.07
CA THR A 211 9.47 15.96 0.91
C THR A 211 9.47 15.25 2.26
N TRP A 212 9.44 13.91 2.27
CA TRP A 212 9.45 13.14 3.52
C TRP A 212 10.80 13.25 4.23
N ALA A 213 11.91 13.02 3.50
CA ALA A 213 13.27 13.14 4.05
C ALA A 213 13.52 14.52 4.69
N LEU A 214 13.10 15.61 4.04
CA LEU A 214 13.26 16.98 4.55
C LEU A 214 12.40 17.26 5.80
N GLU A 215 11.19 16.72 5.90
CA GLU A 215 10.36 16.88 7.10
C GLU A 215 10.89 16.00 8.25
N PHE A 216 11.34 14.78 7.95
CA PHE A 216 11.95 13.90 8.95
C PHE A 216 13.24 14.52 9.51
N ALA A 217 14.10 15.06 8.65
CA ALA A 217 15.31 15.79 9.01
C ALA A 217 15.00 17.06 9.83
N GLN A 218 13.87 17.73 9.58
CA GLN A 218 13.41 18.86 10.39
C GLN A 218 13.09 18.44 11.83
N LYS A 219 12.35 17.34 11.99
CA LYS A 219 11.93 16.82 13.30
C LYS A 219 13.10 16.17 14.07
N HIS A 220 14.12 15.68 13.36
CA HIS A 220 15.28 14.99 13.94
C HIS A 220 16.61 15.68 13.55
N PRO A 221 16.91 16.90 14.06
CA PRO A 221 18.12 17.66 13.68
C PRO A 221 19.45 17.00 14.10
N HIS A 222 19.40 15.91 14.87
CA HIS A 222 20.54 15.11 15.31
C HIS A 222 20.72 13.81 14.51
N CYS A 223 19.86 13.58 13.51
CA CYS A 223 19.88 12.42 12.63
C CYS A 223 20.37 12.85 11.24
N SER A 224 21.27 12.06 10.66
CA SER A 224 21.58 12.13 9.22
C SER A 224 20.47 11.43 8.44
N VAL A 225 19.91 12.09 7.43
CA VAL A 225 18.88 11.54 6.55
C VAL A 225 19.42 11.51 5.13
N LEU A 226 19.42 10.34 4.51
CA LEU A 226 19.78 10.15 3.11
C LEU A 226 18.51 9.79 2.34
N GLY A 227 18.11 10.62 1.38
CA GLY A 227 17.09 10.28 0.40
C GLY A 227 17.73 9.68 -0.86
N VAL A 228 17.25 8.51 -1.30
CA VAL A 228 17.67 7.89 -2.56
C VAL A 228 16.52 7.82 -3.54
N ASP A 229 16.79 8.16 -4.79
CA ASP A 229 15.86 7.99 -5.91
C ASP A 229 16.63 7.64 -7.18
N ILE A 230 15.94 7.07 -8.16
CA ILE A 230 16.53 6.67 -9.43
C ILE A 230 16.73 7.85 -10.40
N GLU A 231 16.08 8.98 -10.10
CA GLU A 231 16.27 10.26 -10.78
C GLU A 231 16.88 11.32 -9.83
N PRO A 232 17.64 12.32 -10.34
CA PRO A 232 18.25 13.35 -9.48
C PRO A 232 17.22 14.21 -8.73
N VAL A 233 17.23 14.12 -7.40
CA VAL A 233 16.35 14.89 -6.50
C VAL A 233 16.75 16.37 -6.51
N LYS A 234 15.78 17.25 -6.73
CA LYS A 234 15.96 18.72 -6.76
C LYS A 234 14.98 19.38 -5.79
N PRO A 235 15.28 19.39 -4.48
CA PRO A 235 14.37 19.95 -3.50
C PRO A 235 14.34 21.47 -3.59
N SER A 236 13.20 22.09 -3.22
CA SER A 236 13.05 23.55 -3.22
C SER A 236 13.80 24.26 -2.08
N TYR A 237 14.27 23.50 -1.09
CA TYR A 237 15.11 23.95 0.02
C TYR A 237 15.99 22.79 0.51
N SER A 238 17.06 23.10 1.26
CA SER A 238 17.98 22.11 1.82
C SER A 238 17.95 22.09 3.35
N ARG A 239 18.52 21.03 3.94
CA ARG A 239 18.82 20.95 5.38
C ARG A 239 20.23 20.43 5.58
N PRO A 240 20.98 20.91 6.59
CA PRO A 240 22.38 20.50 6.80
C PRO A 240 22.53 19.01 7.17
N ASN A 241 21.45 18.38 7.65
CA ASN A 241 21.39 16.97 8.04
C ASN A 241 20.59 16.09 7.05
N CYS A 242 20.28 16.60 5.85
CA CYS A 242 19.57 15.86 4.80
C CYS A 242 20.36 15.92 3.49
N SER A 243 20.73 14.77 2.94
CA SER A 243 21.40 14.65 1.65
C SER A 243 20.61 13.77 0.69
N PHE A 244 20.94 13.86 -0.61
CA PHE A 244 20.27 13.11 -1.67
C PHE A 244 21.29 12.43 -2.59
N MET A 245 20.97 11.24 -3.06
CA MET A 245 21.81 10.44 -3.95
C MET A 245 20.96 9.80 -5.05
N THR A 246 21.42 9.87 -6.29
CA THR A 246 20.83 9.10 -7.40
C THR A 246 21.31 7.65 -7.31
N MET A 247 20.40 6.69 -7.13
CA MET A 247 20.71 5.27 -6.95
C MET A 247 19.60 4.38 -7.53
N ASP A 248 20.01 3.35 -8.28
CA ASP A 248 19.10 2.28 -8.70
C ASP A 248 18.99 1.24 -7.56
N ILE A 249 17.80 1.16 -6.96
CA ILE A 249 17.52 0.35 -5.77
C ILE A 249 17.43 -1.16 -6.06
N THR A 250 17.50 -1.59 -7.33
CA THR A 250 17.51 -3.00 -7.75
C THR A 250 18.91 -3.55 -8.04
N HIS A 251 19.94 -2.72 -7.92
CA HIS A 251 21.34 -3.14 -7.90
C HIS A 251 21.86 -3.17 -6.46
N ASP A 252 23.13 -3.54 -6.27
CA ASP A 252 23.79 -3.55 -4.96
C ASP A 252 23.83 -2.13 -4.35
N TRP A 253 23.52 -2.02 -3.06
CA TRP A 253 23.44 -0.74 -2.36
C TRP A 253 24.83 -0.28 -1.86
N ASP A 254 25.55 0.44 -2.70
CA ASP A 254 26.89 0.96 -2.41
C ASP A 254 26.86 2.35 -1.75
N PHE A 255 26.82 2.38 -0.41
CA PHE A 255 26.93 3.60 0.37
C PHE A 255 28.37 3.82 0.84
N ALA A 256 28.95 4.99 0.55
CA ALA A 256 30.34 5.32 0.91
C ALA A 256 30.69 5.15 2.40
N ASP A 257 29.75 5.49 3.30
CA ASP A 257 29.88 5.30 4.76
C ASP A 257 29.30 3.95 5.24
N GLY A 258 29.17 2.96 4.34
CA GLY A 258 28.46 1.70 4.56
C GLY A 258 26.95 1.86 4.81
N GLY A 259 26.25 0.75 5.08
CA GLY A 259 24.85 0.75 5.51
C GLY A 259 24.66 1.17 6.98
N ASN A 260 24.12 0.26 7.80
CA ASN A 260 23.85 0.47 9.22
C ASN A 260 22.88 1.64 9.52
N PHE A 261 21.72 1.65 8.85
CA PHE A 261 20.63 2.57 9.17
C PHE A 261 19.90 2.15 10.45
N ASP A 262 19.44 3.12 11.24
CA ASP A 262 18.55 2.87 12.39
C ASP A 262 17.09 2.66 11.92
N PHE A 263 16.73 3.29 10.79
CA PHE A 263 15.42 3.18 10.16
C PHE A 263 15.54 3.35 8.64
N ILE A 264 14.83 2.49 7.90
CA ILE A 264 14.67 2.59 6.44
C ILE A 264 13.19 2.77 6.12
N HIS A 265 12.85 3.88 5.47
CA HIS A 265 11.51 4.20 5.04
C HIS A 265 11.36 3.95 3.54
N VAL A 266 10.30 3.26 3.14
CA VAL A 266 9.95 2.95 1.75
C VAL A 266 8.46 3.24 1.55
N ARG A 267 8.12 4.16 0.64
CA ARG A 267 6.73 4.64 0.55
C ARG A 267 6.37 5.13 -0.84
N GLN A 268 5.29 4.58 -1.40
CA GLN A 268 4.79 4.92 -2.75
C GLN A 268 5.82 4.68 -3.87
N LEU A 269 6.71 3.71 -3.65
CA LEU A 269 7.70 3.22 -4.61
C LEU A 269 7.02 2.44 -5.75
N GLY A 270 5.85 1.86 -5.50
CA GLY A 270 5.10 1.08 -6.48
C GLY A 270 5.54 -0.38 -6.57
N ASP A 271 5.06 -1.07 -7.60
CA ASP A 271 5.34 -2.49 -7.79
C ASP A 271 6.74 -2.74 -8.36
N ILE A 272 7.70 -3.08 -7.49
CA ILE A 272 9.04 -3.53 -7.88
C ILE A 272 8.99 -4.99 -8.36
N PRO A 273 9.67 -5.35 -9.48
CA PRO A 273 9.68 -6.73 -9.98
C PRO A 273 10.20 -7.75 -8.96
N ASP A 274 11.34 -7.48 -8.33
CA ASP A 274 11.91 -8.31 -7.27
C ASP A 274 11.80 -7.63 -5.91
N LYS A 275 10.67 -7.87 -5.24
CA LYS A 275 10.39 -7.38 -3.89
C LYS A 275 11.25 -8.06 -2.84
N LYS A 276 11.67 -9.31 -3.07
CA LYS A 276 12.46 -10.07 -2.11
C LYS A 276 13.90 -9.57 -2.10
N ALA A 277 14.48 -9.29 -3.26
CA ALA A 277 15.76 -8.60 -3.37
C ALA A 277 15.72 -7.22 -2.67
N LEU A 278 14.69 -6.39 -2.92
CA LEU A 278 14.54 -5.12 -2.21
C LEU A 278 14.49 -5.29 -0.68
N ILE A 279 13.70 -6.25 -0.18
CA ILE A 279 13.59 -6.50 1.26
C ILE A 279 14.89 -7.07 1.85
N GLN A 280 15.63 -7.87 1.08
CA GLN A 280 16.98 -8.32 1.46
C GLN A 280 17.94 -7.13 1.57
N SER A 281 17.97 -6.24 0.57
CA SER A 281 18.79 -5.02 0.63
C SER A 281 18.42 -4.11 1.80
N THR A 282 17.15 -4.02 2.18
CA THR A 282 16.76 -3.30 3.42
C THR A 282 17.24 -4.00 4.68
N PHE A 283 17.23 -5.34 4.72
CA PHE A 283 17.68 -6.12 5.88
C PHE A 283 19.20 -6.00 6.07
N ASP A 284 19.96 -6.20 5.00
CA ASP A 284 21.43 -6.17 5.00
C ASP A 284 22.00 -4.78 5.34
N ASN A 285 21.23 -3.72 5.11
CA ASN A 285 21.61 -2.34 5.41
C ASN A 285 21.07 -1.81 6.75
N LEU A 286 20.23 -2.56 7.47
CA LEU A 286 19.77 -2.17 8.80
C LEU A 286 20.78 -2.55 9.89
N LYS A 287 20.83 -1.74 10.94
CA LYS A 287 21.43 -2.17 12.22
C LYS A 287 20.57 -3.26 12.86
N PRO A 288 21.17 -4.19 13.62
CA PRO A 288 20.43 -5.05 14.54
C PRO A 288 19.48 -4.23 15.44
N GLY A 289 18.20 -4.58 15.44
CA GLY A 289 17.15 -3.85 16.16
C GLY A 289 16.57 -2.61 15.49
N GLY A 290 17.09 -2.22 14.31
CA GLY A 290 16.49 -1.19 13.45
C GLY A 290 15.17 -1.63 12.81
N TRP A 291 14.50 -0.71 12.11
CA TRP A 291 13.19 -0.94 11.49
C TRP A 291 13.18 -0.63 10.00
N VAL A 292 12.37 -1.37 9.23
CA VAL A 292 11.94 -0.96 7.90
C VAL A 292 10.44 -0.68 7.91
N GLU A 293 10.00 0.36 7.20
CA GLU A 293 8.58 0.65 6.98
C GLU A 293 8.26 0.67 5.49
N PHE A 294 7.31 -0.16 5.07
CA PHE A 294 6.74 -0.15 3.73
C PHE A 294 5.31 0.42 3.77
N THR A 295 5.06 1.54 3.10
CA THR A 295 3.73 2.19 3.05
C THR A 295 3.23 2.34 1.60
N GLU A 296 2.27 1.51 1.21
CA GLU A 296 1.75 1.42 -0.17
C GLU A 296 0.22 1.39 -0.24
N TRP A 297 -0.36 2.03 -1.27
CA TRP A 297 -1.81 1.90 -1.48
C TRP A 297 -2.14 0.56 -2.15
N ILE A 298 -3.10 -0.16 -1.58
CA ILE A 298 -3.83 -1.19 -2.32
C ILE A 298 -4.87 -0.45 -3.17
N ALA A 299 -4.62 -0.30 -4.47
CA ALA A 299 -5.43 0.49 -5.39
C ALA A 299 -6.79 -0.13 -5.77
N HIS A 300 -7.37 -0.95 -4.88
CA HIS A 300 -8.66 -1.61 -5.04
C HIS A 300 -9.77 -0.81 -4.33
N LEU A 301 -10.81 -0.43 -5.08
CA LEU A 301 -11.91 0.39 -4.56
C LEU A 301 -12.93 -0.44 -3.78
N HIS A 302 -13.08 -0.12 -2.49
CA HIS A 302 -14.10 -0.68 -1.62
C HIS A 302 -15.30 0.27 -1.53
N SER A 303 -16.52 -0.25 -1.64
CA SER A 303 -17.78 0.52 -1.56
C SER A 303 -18.81 -0.23 -0.71
N PRO A 304 -18.87 0.03 0.62
CA PRO A 304 -19.70 -0.73 1.57
C PRO A 304 -21.21 -0.66 1.31
N ASN A 305 -21.70 0.44 0.76
CA ASN A 305 -23.10 0.63 0.38
C ASN A 305 -23.39 0.25 -1.09
N HIS A 306 -22.42 -0.35 -1.78
CA HIS A 306 -22.48 -0.72 -3.19
C HIS A 306 -22.76 0.43 -4.18
N SER A 307 -22.55 1.70 -3.80
CA SER A 307 -22.81 2.85 -4.69
C SER A 307 -21.95 2.86 -5.97
N LEU A 308 -20.83 2.14 -5.97
CA LEU A 308 -20.01 1.92 -7.18
C LEU A 308 -20.58 0.86 -8.15
N LYS A 309 -21.69 0.19 -7.85
CA LYS A 309 -22.24 -0.86 -8.73
C LYS A 309 -22.73 -0.27 -10.05
N GLY A 310 -22.11 -0.67 -11.16
CA GLY A 310 -22.47 -0.27 -12.51
C GLY A 310 -21.80 1.01 -13.02
N THR A 311 -21.02 1.70 -12.17
CA THR A 311 -20.38 2.97 -12.52
C THR A 311 -19.16 2.76 -13.45
N ALA A 312 -18.73 3.80 -14.16
CA ALA A 312 -17.50 3.78 -14.96
C ALA A 312 -16.24 3.59 -14.08
N LEU A 313 -16.18 4.22 -12.92
CA LEU A 313 -15.10 4.14 -11.93
C LEU A 313 -14.92 2.73 -11.38
N ARG A 314 -16.01 1.96 -11.20
CA ARG A 314 -15.91 0.54 -10.85
C ARG A 314 -15.32 -0.28 -11.98
N ARG A 315 -15.87 -0.13 -13.20
CA ARG A 315 -15.36 -0.80 -14.40
C ARG A 315 -13.88 -0.48 -14.64
N TRP A 316 -13.48 0.76 -14.39
CA TRP A 316 -12.10 1.22 -14.47
C TRP A 316 -11.20 0.48 -13.48
N ASN A 317 -11.63 0.30 -12.23
CA ASN A 317 -10.83 -0.42 -11.24
C ASN A 317 -10.73 -1.92 -11.54
N ASP A 318 -11.81 -2.53 -12.05
CA ASP A 318 -11.81 -3.92 -12.51
C ASP A 318 -10.88 -4.11 -13.73
N PHE A 319 -10.90 -3.18 -14.70
CA PHE A 319 -9.98 -3.17 -15.84
C PHE A 319 -8.52 -2.91 -15.43
N LEU A 320 -8.27 -2.07 -14.42
CA LEU A 320 -6.94 -1.81 -13.89
C LEU A 320 -6.32 -3.09 -13.31
N GLU A 321 -7.06 -3.83 -12.46
CA GLU A 321 -6.61 -5.14 -11.95
C GLU A 321 -6.39 -6.15 -13.09
N GLN A 322 -7.31 -6.24 -14.06
CA GLN A 322 -7.17 -7.18 -15.17
C GLN A 322 -5.95 -6.85 -16.06
N GLY A 323 -5.68 -5.57 -16.32
CA GLY A 323 -4.53 -5.12 -17.08
C GLY A 323 -3.22 -5.38 -16.34
N MET A 324 -3.17 -5.09 -15.03
CA MET A 324 -2.02 -5.41 -14.17
C MET A 324 -1.73 -6.92 -14.12
N ARG A 325 -2.77 -7.77 -14.04
CA ARG A 325 -2.63 -9.24 -14.13
C ARG A 325 -2.07 -9.70 -15.46
N ASN A 326 -2.51 -9.10 -16.56
CA ASN A 326 -1.97 -9.42 -17.89
C ASN A 326 -0.52 -8.94 -18.08
N LEU A 327 -0.08 -7.97 -17.29
CA LEU A 327 1.32 -7.51 -17.19
C LEU A 327 2.16 -8.35 -16.19
N GLY A 328 1.58 -9.35 -15.52
CA GLY A 328 2.28 -10.23 -14.59
C GLY A 328 2.27 -9.80 -13.12
N THR A 329 1.44 -8.82 -12.75
CA THR A 329 1.34 -8.26 -11.39
C THR A 329 -0.13 -8.08 -10.96
N THR A 330 -0.43 -7.23 -9.98
CA THR A 330 -1.78 -6.96 -9.46
C THR A 330 -1.80 -5.63 -8.70
N ILE A 331 -2.94 -4.93 -8.67
CA ILE A 331 -3.14 -3.75 -7.80
C ILE A 331 -3.11 -4.10 -6.29
N LYS A 332 -2.97 -5.39 -5.97
CA LYS A 332 -2.93 -5.96 -4.62
C LYS A 332 -1.53 -6.43 -4.22
N TYR A 333 -0.48 -6.05 -4.95
CA TYR A 333 0.90 -6.42 -4.66
C TYR A 333 1.40 -6.06 -3.24
N PRO A 334 0.92 -5.01 -2.52
CA PRO A 334 1.41 -4.72 -1.18
C PRO A 334 1.16 -5.83 -0.16
N ASN A 335 0.16 -6.68 -0.40
CA ASN A 335 -0.13 -7.84 0.45
C ASN A 335 0.99 -8.90 0.41
N GLN A 336 1.98 -8.77 -0.47
CA GLN A 336 3.13 -9.67 -0.58
C GLN A 336 4.32 -9.26 0.32
N PHE A 337 4.38 -8.01 0.81
CA PHE A 337 5.54 -7.55 1.58
C PHE A 337 5.71 -8.31 2.90
N LYS A 338 4.63 -8.57 3.65
CA LYS A 338 4.69 -9.27 4.94
C LYS A 338 5.25 -10.70 4.82
N PRO A 339 4.80 -11.56 3.89
CA PRO A 339 5.46 -12.84 3.61
C PRO A 339 6.96 -12.69 3.29
N PHE A 340 7.36 -11.74 2.44
CA PHE A 340 8.77 -11.56 2.11
C PHE A 340 9.62 -11.03 3.27
N LEU A 341 9.07 -10.16 4.13
CA LEU A 341 9.70 -9.73 5.38
C LEU A 341 9.95 -10.94 6.30
N GLN A 342 8.97 -11.85 6.43
CA GLN A 342 9.12 -13.09 7.20
C GLN A 342 10.20 -14.01 6.60
N GLU A 343 10.22 -14.18 5.27
CA GLU A 343 11.19 -15.03 4.57
C GLU A 343 12.64 -14.53 4.66
N VAL A 344 12.85 -13.20 4.73
CA VAL A 344 14.18 -12.58 4.84
C VAL A 344 14.72 -12.60 6.27
N GLY A 345 13.84 -12.69 7.28
CA GLY A 345 14.22 -12.83 8.69
C GLY A 345 13.81 -11.67 9.60
N TYR A 346 12.86 -10.82 9.18
CA TYR A 346 12.30 -9.81 10.09
C TYR A 346 11.38 -10.48 11.13
N GLU A 347 11.69 -10.28 12.41
CA GLU A 347 10.98 -10.94 13.51
C GLU A 347 9.70 -10.20 13.94
N ARG A 348 9.79 -8.88 14.13
CA ARG A 348 8.71 -8.03 14.70
C ARG A 348 7.89 -7.35 13.61
N ILE A 349 7.16 -8.13 12.81
CA ILE A 349 6.40 -7.58 11.68
C ILE A 349 5.00 -7.13 12.11
N ILE A 350 4.82 -5.81 12.18
CA ILE A 350 3.54 -5.15 12.44
C ILE A 350 2.91 -4.78 11.09
N GLU A 351 1.63 -5.09 10.91
CA GLU A 351 0.84 -4.72 9.73
C GLU A 351 -0.37 -3.92 10.19
N THR A 352 -0.44 -2.64 9.81
CA THR A 352 -1.62 -1.80 10.00
C THR A 352 -2.32 -1.56 8.67
N ARG A 353 -3.63 -1.36 8.68
CA ARG A 353 -4.43 -1.08 7.48
C ARG A 353 -5.36 0.09 7.75
N HIS A 354 -5.30 1.12 6.92
CA HIS A 354 -6.03 2.37 7.11
C HIS A 354 -6.92 2.68 5.92
N GLY A 355 -8.24 2.77 6.17
CA GLY A 355 -9.21 3.14 5.15
C GLY A 355 -9.18 4.65 4.87
N ALA A 356 -8.82 5.05 3.65
CA ALA A 356 -8.88 6.44 3.21
C ALA A 356 -9.97 6.65 2.13
N PRO A 357 -10.90 7.61 2.32
CA PRO A 357 -11.87 7.98 1.29
C PRO A 357 -11.20 8.34 -0.04
N THR A 358 -11.76 7.87 -1.16
CA THR A 358 -11.26 8.27 -2.50
C THR A 358 -11.82 9.60 -2.99
N ASN A 359 -12.88 10.09 -2.33
CA ASN A 359 -13.48 11.42 -2.50
C ASN A 359 -14.14 11.86 -1.18
N ALA A 360 -14.80 13.02 -1.14
CA ALA A 360 -15.37 13.60 0.08
C ALA A 360 -16.74 12.99 0.53
N CYS A 361 -17.08 11.77 0.13
CA CYS A 361 -18.34 11.09 0.47
C CYS A 361 -18.55 10.83 1.98
N TYR A 362 -17.51 10.50 2.74
CA TYR A 362 -17.65 10.20 4.17
C TYR A 362 -17.70 11.46 5.02
N PRO A 363 -18.63 11.57 5.99
CA PRO A 363 -18.80 12.77 6.81
C PRO A 363 -17.63 13.00 7.79
N GLY A 364 -17.46 14.26 8.19
CA GLY A 364 -16.50 14.67 9.21
C GLY A 364 -15.24 15.32 8.63
N LYS A 365 -14.79 16.42 9.25
CA LYS A 365 -13.75 17.33 8.71
C LYS A 365 -12.47 16.60 8.26
N LYS A 366 -11.97 15.62 9.02
CA LYS A 366 -10.77 14.82 8.69
C LYS A 366 -10.99 14.00 7.41
N LEU A 367 -12.06 13.20 7.35
CA LEU A 367 -12.36 12.32 6.23
C LEU A 367 -12.72 13.11 4.96
N GLN A 368 -13.47 14.20 5.09
CA GLN A 368 -13.76 15.09 3.97
C GLN A 368 -12.49 15.76 3.43
N ARG A 369 -11.57 16.21 4.29
CA ARG A 369 -10.29 16.80 3.83
C ARG A 369 -9.42 15.77 3.10
N ILE A 370 -9.28 14.56 3.64
CA ILE A 370 -8.63 13.44 2.95
C ILE A 370 -9.29 13.17 1.60
N GLY A 371 -10.63 13.14 1.58
CA GLY A 371 -11.42 12.93 0.37
C GLY A 371 -11.18 13.96 -0.73
N HIS A 372 -11.14 15.26 -0.42
CA HIS A 372 -10.85 16.30 -1.41
C HIS A 372 -9.44 16.16 -2.01
N LEU A 373 -8.43 15.91 -1.16
CA LEU A 373 -7.06 15.67 -1.62
C LEU A 373 -6.95 14.39 -2.45
N MET A 374 -7.67 13.33 -2.08
CA MET A 374 -7.73 12.08 -2.83
C MET A 374 -8.43 12.22 -4.18
N THR A 375 -9.50 13.03 -4.28
CA THR A 375 -10.11 13.42 -5.57
C THR A 375 -9.06 14.04 -6.50
N GLN A 376 -8.27 15.01 -6.00
CA GLN A 376 -7.21 15.65 -6.80
C GLN A 376 -6.12 14.66 -7.20
N ASN A 377 -5.62 13.85 -6.27
CA ASN A 377 -4.65 12.79 -6.54
C ASN A 377 -5.15 11.82 -7.63
N TRP A 378 -6.42 11.39 -7.57
CA TRP A 378 -7.01 10.52 -8.57
C TRP A 378 -7.10 11.16 -9.94
N LEU A 379 -7.57 12.40 -10.04
CA LEU A 379 -7.69 13.09 -11.32
C LEU A 379 -6.34 13.31 -12.01
N LEU A 380 -5.27 13.56 -11.24
CA LEU A 380 -3.91 13.72 -11.76
C LEU A 380 -3.32 12.39 -12.27
N ILE A 381 -3.53 11.27 -11.55
CA ILE A 381 -2.94 9.97 -11.91
C ILE A 381 -3.76 9.15 -12.92
N LEU A 382 -5.05 9.49 -13.11
CA LEU A 382 -6.00 8.67 -13.86
C LEU A 382 -5.51 8.32 -15.27
N GLU A 383 -5.19 9.32 -16.10
CA GLU A 383 -4.74 9.07 -17.47
C GLU A 383 -3.30 8.50 -17.53
N PRO A 384 -2.30 9.06 -16.81
CA PRO A 384 -0.94 8.51 -16.78
C PRO A 384 -0.86 7.04 -16.36
N LEU A 385 -1.71 6.58 -15.43
CA LEU A 385 -1.77 5.17 -15.03
C LEU A 385 -2.56 4.31 -16.02
N SER A 386 -3.71 4.80 -16.51
CA SER A 386 -4.60 3.98 -17.34
C SER A 386 -4.06 3.72 -18.75
N ILE A 387 -3.42 4.71 -19.38
CA ILE A 387 -2.87 4.57 -20.73
C ILE A 387 -1.92 3.36 -20.84
N PRO A 388 -0.83 3.24 -20.05
CA PRO A 388 0.06 2.09 -20.13
C PRO A 388 -0.64 0.78 -19.72
N VAL A 389 -1.42 0.75 -18.65
CA VAL A 389 -2.08 -0.49 -18.19
C VAL A 389 -3.10 -1.01 -19.21
N PHE A 390 -3.91 -0.14 -19.81
CA PHE A 390 -5.01 -0.57 -20.68
C PHE A 390 -4.51 -0.81 -22.11
N THR A 391 -3.55 -0.04 -22.60
CA THR A 391 -2.96 -0.31 -23.94
C THR A 391 -2.09 -1.56 -23.93
N ALA A 392 -1.20 -1.72 -22.95
CA ALA A 392 -0.32 -2.88 -22.86
C ALA A 392 -1.06 -4.11 -22.30
N GLY A 393 -1.69 -3.98 -21.13
CA GLY A 393 -2.35 -5.09 -20.44
C GLY A 393 -3.67 -5.55 -21.09
N LEU A 394 -4.45 -4.65 -21.72
CA LEU A 394 -5.76 -4.99 -22.29
C LEU A 394 -5.83 -4.87 -23.82
N GLY A 395 -4.81 -4.33 -24.48
CA GLY A 395 -4.78 -4.15 -25.94
C GLY A 395 -5.70 -3.05 -26.48
N TRP A 396 -6.15 -2.11 -25.63
CA TRP A 396 -6.96 -0.97 -26.05
C TRP A 396 -6.12 0.04 -26.84
N THR A 397 -6.75 0.89 -27.66
CA THR A 397 -6.07 2.07 -28.23
C THR A 397 -6.05 3.23 -27.23
N PRO A 398 -5.10 4.17 -27.31
CA PRO A 398 -5.07 5.35 -26.44
C PRO A 398 -6.36 6.17 -26.48
N GLU A 399 -7.03 6.21 -27.63
CA GLU A 399 -8.30 6.93 -27.85
C GLU A 399 -9.45 6.24 -27.10
N GLN A 400 -9.52 4.90 -27.15
CA GLN A 400 -10.51 4.12 -26.39
C GLN A 400 -10.35 4.35 -24.87
N VAL A 401 -9.11 4.40 -24.39
CA VAL A 401 -8.82 4.73 -22.99
C VAL A 401 -9.30 6.15 -22.68
N LYS A 402 -8.85 7.17 -23.42
CA LYS A 402 -9.23 8.58 -23.16
C LYS A 402 -10.75 8.80 -23.19
N LEU A 403 -11.46 8.18 -24.12
CA LEU A 403 -12.92 8.25 -24.21
C LEU A 403 -13.58 7.63 -22.97
N PHE A 404 -13.15 6.44 -22.54
CA PHE A 404 -13.66 5.80 -21.33
C PHE A 404 -13.36 6.60 -20.05
N LEU A 405 -12.19 7.24 -19.98
CA LEU A 405 -11.81 8.08 -18.84
C LEU A 405 -12.67 9.34 -18.68
N ASN A 406 -13.40 9.78 -19.71
CA ASN A 406 -14.31 10.92 -19.58
C ASN A 406 -15.41 10.64 -18.57
N ASP A 407 -16.07 9.47 -18.66
CA ASP A 407 -17.06 9.04 -17.68
C ASP A 407 -16.43 8.95 -16.29
N VAL A 408 -15.28 8.27 -16.18
CA VAL A 408 -14.58 8.03 -14.90
C VAL A 408 -14.23 9.35 -14.18
N ARG A 409 -13.79 10.39 -14.92
CA ARG A 409 -13.51 11.73 -14.36
C ARG A 409 -14.72 12.35 -13.68
N THR A 410 -15.91 12.25 -14.30
CA THR A 410 -17.14 12.81 -13.72
C THR A 410 -17.56 12.08 -12.43
N GLU A 411 -17.19 10.80 -12.31
CA GLU A 411 -17.57 9.97 -11.17
C GLU A 411 -16.60 10.09 -9.98
N ILE A 412 -15.30 10.30 -10.20
CA ILE A 412 -14.30 10.39 -9.10
C ILE A 412 -14.73 11.43 -8.05
N ALA A 413 -15.11 12.63 -8.47
CA ALA A 413 -15.50 13.71 -7.57
C ALA A 413 -16.93 13.58 -7.00
N ASN A 414 -17.75 12.65 -7.49
CA ASN A 414 -19.15 12.54 -7.10
C ASN A 414 -19.30 11.87 -5.72
N THR A 415 -19.66 12.68 -4.72
CA THR A 415 -19.80 12.25 -3.31
C THR A 415 -20.97 11.29 -3.06
N GLN A 416 -21.87 11.06 -4.03
CA GLN A 416 -22.83 9.97 -3.95
C GLN A 416 -22.15 8.59 -4.05
N TYR A 417 -21.00 8.52 -4.74
CA TYR A 417 -20.19 7.31 -4.82
C TYR A 417 -19.27 7.21 -3.60
N HIS A 418 -19.73 6.44 -2.63
CA HIS A 418 -19.01 6.14 -1.41
C HIS A 418 -17.97 5.05 -1.67
N SER A 419 -16.70 5.46 -1.69
CA SER A 419 -15.59 4.52 -1.80
C SER A 419 -14.35 4.93 -1.03
N PHE A 420 -13.61 3.92 -0.60
CA PHE A 420 -12.34 4.06 0.09
C PHE A 420 -11.32 3.06 -0.45
N MET A 421 -10.05 3.31 -0.15
CA MET A 421 -8.93 2.41 -0.39
C MET A 421 -8.18 2.11 0.90
N THR A 422 -7.42 1.02 0.90
CA THR A 422 -6.55 0.66 2.02
C THR A 422 -5.15 1.20 1.75
N LEU A 423 -4.64 1.99 2.69
CA LEU A 423 -3.21 2.17 2.94
C LEU A 423 -2.74 1.04 3.87
#